data_AF-A0A948AM80-F1
#
_entry.id   AF-A0A948AM80-F1
#
_cell.length_a   1.000
_cell.length_b   1.000
_cell.length_c   1.000
_cell.angle_alpha   90.00
_cell.angle_beta   90.00
_cell.angle_gamma   90.00
#
_symmetry.space_group_name_H-M   'P 1'
#
loop_
_entity.id
_entity.type
_entity.pdbx_description
1 polymer ?
#
loop_
_entity_poly.entity_id
_entity_poly.type
_entity_poly.pdbx_seq_one_letter_code
_entity_poly.pdbx_strand_id
1 'polypeptide(L)' 'FYHDAAQAPGEVKLLLEVELVRRSDAHLLARTRIETRAPAPSHDARGAAQGANTALTQALDQLTAWLVGLPVAPASSRLP' A
#
# COMPACT_ATOMS: atom_id res chain seq x y z
N PHE A 1 4.69 11.01 -4.18
CA PHE A 1 3.53 11.89 -3.90
C PHE A 1 3.49 12.96 -4.97
N TYR A 2 2.39 13.10 -5.69
CA TYR A 2 2.18 14.10 -6.75
C TYR A 2 0.83 14.75 -6.52
N HIS A 3 0.79 16.09 -6.48
CA HIS A 3 -0.42 16.88 -6.36
C HIS A 3 -0.65 17.58 -7.70
N ASP A 4 -1.72 17.20 -8.41
CA ASP A 4 -2.18 17.93 -9.58
C ASP A 4 -3.13 19.05 -9.14
N ALA A 5 -2.71 20.30 -9.34
CA ALA A 5 -3.47 21.50 -8.99
C ALA A 5 -4.20 22.12 -10.20
N ALA A 6 -4.21 21.47 -11.37
CA ALA A 6 -4.76 22.05 -12.59
C ALA A 6 -6.30 22.06 -12.63
N GLN A 7 -6.98 21.23 -11.81
CA GLN A 7 -8.44 21.12 -11.74
C GLN A 7 -8.90 20.92 -10.29
N ALA A 8 -10.02 21.53 -9.92
CA ALA A 8 -10.66 21.35 -8.62
C ALA A 8 -11.67 20.20 -8.70
N PRO A 9 -11.66 19.22 -7.77
CA PRO A 9 -10.65 18.97 -6.73
C PRO A 9 -9.39 18.30 -7.31
N GLY A 10 -8.22 18.59 -6.72
CA GLY A 10 -6.97 17.90 -7.07
C GLY A 10 -7.01 16.42 -6.72
N GLU A 11 -6.03 15.63 -7.15
CA GLU A 11 -5.94 14.18 -6.87
C GLU A 11 -4.59 13.83 -6.23
N VAL A 12 -4.62 12.94 -5.23
CA VAL A 12 -3.44 12.25 -4.71
C VAL A 12 -3.35 10.87 -5.33
N LYS A 13 -2.21 10.57 -5.93
CA LYS A 13 -1.84 9.21 -6.37
C LYS A 13 -0.78 8.65 -5.42
N LEU A 14 -1.04 7.47 -4.87
CA LEU A 14 -0.10 6.73 -4.03
C LEU A 14 0.25 5.42 -4.71
N LEU A 15 1.54 5.13 -4.74
CA LEU A 15 2.11 3.88 -5.23
C LEU A 15 2.89 3.24 -4.10
N LEU A 16 2.58 1.98 -3.80
CA LEU A 16 3.27 1.17 -2.81
C LEU A 16 3.78 -0.11 -3.47
N GLU A 17 5.09 -0.33 -3.36
CA GLU A 17 5.75 -1.57 -3.77
C GLU A 17 6.12 -2.35 -2.52
N VAL A 18 5.72 -3.61 -2.46
CA VAL A 18 5.87 -4.45 -1.26
C VAL A 18 6.53 -5.76 -1.62
N GLU A 19 7.52 -6.14 -0.82
CA GLU A 19 8.18 -7.43 -0.85
C GLU A 19 7.99 -8.11 0.52
N LEU A 20 7.46 -9.34 0.51
CA LEU A 20 7.40 -10.19 1.69
C LEU A 20 8.58 -11.14 1.69
N VAL A 21 9.43 -11.06 2.71
CA VAL A 21 10.64 -11.86 2.84
C VAL A 21 10.57 -12.78 4.06
N ARG A 22 11.07 -14.01 3.92
CA ARG A 22 11.32 -14.90 5.06
C ARG A 22 12.55 -14.39 5.79
N ARG A 23 12.38 -14.06 7.08
CA ARG A 23 13.44 -13.42 7.87
C ARG A 23 14.68 -14.30 8.09
N SER A 24 14.53 -15.62 8.16
CA SER A 24 15.62 -16.54 8.52
C SER A 24 16.73 -16.62 7.48
N ASP A 25 16.39 -16.47 6.20
CA ASP A 25 17.28 -16.68 5.05
C ASP A 25 17.18 -15.56 4.00
N ALA A 26 16.46 -14.47 4.33
CA ALA A 26 16.16 -13.35 3.44
C ALA A 26 15.49 -13.78 2.11
N HIS A 27 14.81 -14.93 2.08
CA HIS A 27 14.19 -15.42 0.87
C HIS A 27 12.92 -14.64 0.52
N LEU A 28 12.82 -14.14 -0.72
CA LEU A 28 11.62 -13.46 -1.21
C LEU A 28 10.47 -14.46 -1.39
N LEU A 29 9.40 -14.28 -0.61
CA LEU A 29 8.22 -15.16 -0.63
C LEU A 29 7.16 -14.66 -1.62
N ALA A 30 6.94 -13.36 -1.68
CA ALA A 30 5.95 -12.75 -2.57
C ALA A 30 6.25 -11.26 -2.78
N ARG A 31 5.69 -10.68 -3.84
CA ARG A 31 5.73 -9.25 -4.11
C ARG A 31 4.39 -8.75 -4.62
N THR A 32 4.08 -7.49 -4.39
CA THR A 32 2.91 -6.83 -4.97
C THR A 32 3.15 -5.35 -5.21
N ARG A 33 2.37 -4.78 -6.12
CA ARG A 33 2.33 -3.35 -6.43
C ARG A 33 0.91 -2.87 -6.25
N ILE A 34 0.72 -1.91 -5.35
CA ILE A 34 -0.57 -1.33 -5.00
C ILE A 34 -0.59 0.12 -5.46
N GLU A 35 -1.57 0.48 -6.27
CA GLU A 35 -1.83 1.87 -6.68
C GLU A 35 -3.20 2.31 -6.14
N THR A 36 -3.22 3.42 -5.44
CA THR A 36 -4.46 4.03 -4.93
C THR A 36 -4.53 5.50 -5.32
N ARG A 37 -5.77 5.98 -5.43
CA ARG A 37 -6.06 7.36 -5.80
C ARG A 37 -7.18 7.90 -4.93
N ALA A 38 -7.03 9.13 -4.48
CA ALA A 38 -8.05 9.80 -3.67
C ALA A 38 -8.11 11.29 -4.01
N PRO A 39 -9.32 11.88 -4.00
CA PRO A 39 -9.47 13.32 -4.20
C PRO A 39 -8.85 14.11 -3.05
N ALA A 40 -8.18 15.23 -3.37
CA ALA A 40 -7.78 16.26 -2.43
C ALA A 40 -8.86 17.36 -2.42
N PRO A 41 -9.66 17.48 -1.35
CA PRO A 41 -10.86 18.33 -1.34
C PRO A 41 -10.56 19.84 -1.41
N SER A 42 -9.32 20.25 -1.22
CA SER A 42 -8.83 21.62 -1.37
C SER A 42 -7.39 21.64 -1.89
N HIS A 43 -6.99 22.76 -2.49
CA HIS A 43 -5.64 22.94 -3.09
C HIS A 43 -4.56 23.30 -2.06
N ASP A 44 -4.93 23.46 -0.80
CA ASP A 44 -4.01 23.75 0.28
C ASP A 44 -3.40 22.45 0.85
N ALA A 45 -2.39 22.62 1.71
CA ALA A 45 -1.74 21.48 2.36
C ALA A 45 -2.72 20.60 3.16
N ARG A 46 -3.81 21.18 3.67
CA ARG A 46 -4.84 20.45 4.41
C ARG A 46 -5.61 19.49 3.50
N GLY A 47 -6.03 19.93 2.32
CA GLY A 47 -6.70 19.08 1.34
C GLY A 47 -5.78 17.98 0.81
N ALA A 48 -4.52 18.32 0.55
CA ALA A 48 -3.51 17.35 0.15
C ALA A 48 -3.29 16.25 1.22
N ALA A 49 -3.21 16.65 2.51
CA ALA A 49 -3.07 15.71 3.62
C ALA A 49 -4.30 14.80 3.79
N GLN A 50 -5.50 15.33 3.57
CA GLN A 50 -6.73 14.53 3.61
C GLN A 50 -6.75 13.48 2.50
N GLY A 51 -6.47 13.87 1.25
CA GLY A 51 -6.37 12.93 0.13
C GLY A 51 -5.26 11.89 0.35
N ALA A 52 -4.13 12.29 0.92
CA ALA A 52 -3.03 11.37 1.26
C ALA A 52 -3.44 10.33 2.30
N ASN A 53 -4.09 10.74 3.38
CA ASN A 53 -4.59 9.82 4.41
C ASN A 53 -5.58 8.81 3.81
N THR A 54 -6.51 9.27 2.97
CA THR A 54 -7.46 8.37 2.29
C THR A 54 -6.76 7.38 1.38
N ALA A 55 -5.86 7.84 0.51
CA ALA A 55 -5.12 6.95 -0.40
C ALA A 55 -4.25 5.94 0.36
N LEU A 56 -3.66 6.34 1.50
CA LEU A 56 -2.88 5.46 2.36
C LEU A 56 -3.75 4.40 3.04
N THR A 57 -4.89 4.78 3.63
CA THR A 57 -5.83 3.83 4.22
C THR A 57 -6.25 2.77 3.19
N GLN A 58 -6.64 3.19 1.99
CA GLN A 58 -6.98 2.25 0.90
C GLN A 58 -5.82 1.32 0.54
N ALA A 59 -4.58 1.83 0.53
CA ALA A 59 -3.40 1.01 0.21
C ALA A 59 -3.12 -0.02 1.30
N LEU A 60 -3.31 0.35 2.58
CA LEU A 60 -3.17 -0.55 3.72
C LEU A 60 -4.27 -1.63 3.76
N ASP A 61 -5.50 -1.27 3.39
CA ASP A 61 -6.59 -2.24 3.26
C ASP A 61 -6.28 -3.27 2.15
N GLN A 62 -5.79 -2.81 0.99
CA GLN A 62 -5.37 -3.70 -0.10
C GLN A 62 -4.16 -4.57 0.27
N LEU A 63 -3.19 -4.00 1.00
CA LEU A 63 -2.05 -4.75 1.53
C LEU A 63 -2.51 -5.84 2.51
N THR A 64 -3.46 -5.53 3.38
CA THR A 64 -4.02 -6.48 4.34
C THR A 64 -4.74 -7.61 3.62
N ALA A 65 -5.58 -7.29 2.63
CA ALA A 65 -6.25 -8.28 1.80
C ALA A 65 -5.26 -9.18 1.05
N TRP A 66 -4.18 -8.60 0.51
CA TRP A 66 -3.12 -9.35 -0.14
C TRP A 66 -2.43 -10.33 0.83
N LEU A 67 -2.06 -9.87 2.03
CA LEU A 67 -1.44 -10.72 3.05
C LEU A 67 -2.34 -11.89 3.46
N VAL A 68 -3.64 -11.65 3.62
CA VAL A 68 -4.62 -12.71 3.96
C VAL A 68 -4.77 -13.72 2.82
N GLY A 69 -4.63 -13.27 1.57
CA GLY A 69 -4.70 -14.14 0.40
C GLY A 69 -3.45 -14.98 0.15
N LEU A 70 -2.35 -14.76 0.88
CA LEU A 70 -1.14 -15.55 0.70
C LEU A 70 -1.29 -16.97 1.25
N PRO A 71 -0.74 -17.98 0.56
CA PRO A 71 -0.68 -19.33 1.11
C PRO A 71 0.10 -19.33 2.42
N VAL A 72 -0.50 -19.86 3.49
CA VAL A 72 0.25 -20.14 4.72
C VAL A 72 1.17 -21.31 4.42
N ALA A 73 2.47 -21.05 4.31
CA ALA A 73 3.44 -22.14 4.21
C ALA A 73 3.31 -23.03 5.47
N PRO A 74 3.21 -24.37 5.32
CA PRO A 74 3.16 -25.24 6.47
C PRO A 74 4.41 -25.01 7.33
N ALA A 75 4.22 -24.92 8.65
CA ALA A 75 5.33 -24.80 9.59
C ALA A 75 6.28 -25.96 9.33
N SER A 76 7.50 -25.66 8.89
CA SER A 76 8.52 -26.68 8.65
C SER A 76 8.74 -27.42 9.96
N SER A 77 8.29 -28.68 10.01
CA SER A 77 8.52 -29.56 11.13
C SER A 77 10.03 -29.63 11.35
N ARG A 78 10.50 -29.11 12.48
CA ARG A 78 11.84 -29.45 12.96
C ARG A 78 11.79 -30.95 13.26
N LEU A 79 12.37 -31.77 12.39
CA LEU A 79 12.68 -33.15 12.74
C LEU A 79 13.69 -33.12 13.90
N PRO A 80 13.56 -34.04 14.87
CA PRO A 80 14.37 -34.10 16.07
C PRO A 80 15.85 -34.44 15.80
#